data_AF-A0A1Y3NR65-F1
#
_entry.id   AF-A0A1Y3NR65-F1
#
_cell.length_a   1.000
_cell.length_b   1.000
_cell.length_c   1.000
_cell.angle_alpha   90.00
_cell.angle_beta   90.00
_cell.angle_gamma   90.00
#
_symmetry.space_group_name_H-M   'P 1'
#
loop_
_entity.id
_entity.type
_entity.pdbx_description
1 polymer ?
#
loop_
_entity_poly.entity_id
_entity_poly.type
_entity_poly.pdbx_seq_one_letter_code
_entity_poly.pdbx_strand_id
1 'polypeptide(L)'
;MSCISVVTSTNQFNNADNDAESEYYDEKKRRMSMATDNKSSIMKTVTTEGHAYDITNDNTDQNAINAELQQNYDSIHKIINDIYFKFFEKECQLELNIPERIIKKIKRNLQNFNDNYEKMKTNQSYSQEGLLCERIYDEAHREAIETLYHNAFSNYLIYKRNGQMGIDLSTSKEIVDADTISIKRNLV
;
A
#
# COMPACT_ATOMS: atom_id res chain seq x y z
N MET A 1 61.31 -21.79 -18.26
CA MET A 1 62.52 -21.12 -17.74
C MET A 1 62.14 -19.72 -17.28
N SER A 2 62.53 -19.39 -16.05
CA SER A 2 62.52 -18.09 -15.36
C SER A 2 61.17 -17.44 -14.98
N CYS A 3 60.82 -17.62 -13.70
CA CYS A 3 59.85 -16.83 -12.95
C CYS A 3 60.65 -15.85 -12.06
N ILE A 4 60.26 -14.58 -12.04
CA ILE A 4 60.82 -13.55 -11.14
C ILE A 4 59.90 -13.41 -9.92
N SER A 5 60.54 -13.30 -8.75
CA SER A 5 59.99 -13.30 -7.40
C SER A 5 60.18 -11.94 -6.70
N VAL A 6 59.60 -11.82 -5.48
CA VAL A 6 59.93 -10.90 -4.34
C VAL A 6 59.11 -9.60 -4.26
N VAL A 7 58.51 -9.13 -3.15
CA VAL A 7 58.31 -9.60 -1.75
C VAL A 7 57.16 -8.79 -1.09
N THR A 8 56.55 -9.39 -0.07
CA THR A 8 55.55 -8.95 0.92
C THR A 8 56.05 -7.97 1.99
N SER A 9 55.15 -7.24 2.67
CA SER A 9 55.26 -6.94 4.12
C SER A 9 53.90 -6.61 4.75
N THR A 10 53.78 -6.97 6.03
CA THR A 10 52.57 -7.27 6.82
C THR A 10 52.53 -6.41 8.11
N ASN A 11 51.40 -6.49 8.83
CA ASN A 11 51.11 -6.19 10.27
C ASN A 11 50.31 -4.89 10.49
N GLN A 12 49.09 -4.83 11.07
CA GLN A 12 48.41 -5.43 12.26
C GLN A 12 48.89 -4.93 13.65
N PHE A 13 47.87 -4.82 14.55
CA PHE A 13 47.79 -4.51 16.00
C PHE A 13 47.15 -3.12 16.29
N ASN A 14 45.94 -2.96 16.85
CA ASN A 14 45.23 -3.42 18.08
C ASN A 14 45.29 -2.43 19.27
N ASN A 15 44.09 -2.21 19.85
CA ASN A 15 43.73 -2.03 21.27
C ASN A 15 43.58 -0.64 21.94
N ALA A 16 42.38 -0.51 22.54
CA ALA A 16 42.07 -0.22 23.96
C ALA A 16 41.54 1.18 24.37
N ASP A 17 40.48 1.08 25.17
CA ASP A 17 39.72 2.08 25.94
C ASP A 17 40.56 2.97 26.86
N ASN A 18 40.01 4.13 27.24
CA ASN A 18 39.99 4.65 28.62
C ASN A 18 39.07 5.87 28.78
N ASP A 19 38.24 5.80 29.83
CA ASP A 19 37.50 6.88 30.48
C ASP A 19 38.43 7.90 31.18
N ALA A 20 37.95 9.14 31.37
CA ALA A 20 37.89 9.86 32.65
C ALA A 20 37.92 11.41 32.50
N GLU A 21 36.89 12.03 33.08
CA GLU A 21 36.82 13.31 33.83
C GLU A 21 37.74 14.51 33.50
N SER A 22 37.12 15.69 33.33
CA SER A 22 37.53 16.91 34.06
C SER A 22 36.44 17.98 34.04
N GLU A 23 36.36 18.64 35.19
CA GLU A 23 35.34 19.50 35.78
C GLU A 23 35.53 21.01 35.45
N TYR A 24 34.44 21.80 35.63
CA TYR A 24 34.39 23.13 36.32
C TYR A 24 35.15 24.35 35.69
N TYR A 25 34.70 25.61 35.57
CA TYR A 25 33.52 26.48 35.83
C TYR A 25 33.73 27.75 34.96
N ASP A 26 32.67 28.49 34.58
CA ASP A 26 32.48 29.84 35.13
C ASP A 26 31.11 30.44 34.82
N GLU A 27 30.66 31.19 35.80
CA GLU A 27 29.33 31.73 36.02
C GLU A 27 29.19 33.13 35.40
N LYS A 28 27.95 33.64 35.25
CA LYS A 28 27.50 34.99 35.73
C LYS A 28 26.54 35.77 34.81
N LYS A 29 25.51 36.30 35.50
CA LYS A 29 24.53 37.39 35.21
C LYS A 29 23.22 36.98 34.52
N ARG A 30 22.14 36.78 35.30
CA ARG A 30 21.17 37.77 35.84
C ARG A 30 20.50 38.64 34.75
N ARG A 31 19.19 38.50 34.55
CA ARG A 31 18.14 39.35 35.16
C ARG A 31 16.74 38.97 34.65
N MET A 32 15.78 39.06 35.57
CA MET A 32 14.34 38.99 35.36
C MET A 32 13.82 40.02 34.35
N SER A 33 12.69 39.73 33.71
CA SER A 33 11.52 40.63 33.66
C SER A 33 10.26 39.88 33.22
N MET A 34 9.16 40.22 33.87
CA MET A 34 7.81 39.76 33.62
C MET A 34 7.14 40.50 32.44
N ALA A 35 6.02 39.90 32.01
CA ALA A 35 4.78 40.54 31.58
C ALA A 35 4.54 40.81 30.07
N THR A 36 3.41 40.24 29.64
CA THR A 36 2.38 40.77 28.71
C THR A 36 2.75 40.96 27.24
N ASP A 37 2.07 40.22 26.34
CA ASP A 37 0.91 40.78 25.64
C ASP A 37 0.21 39.76 24.73
N ASN A 38 -1.11 39.71 24.89
CA ASN A 38 -2.06 39.03 24.01
C ASN A 38 -1.95 39.60 22.59
N LYS A 39 -1.67 38.73 21.61
CA LYS A 39 -1.95 38.98 20.20
C LYS A 39 -2.88 37.90 19.67
N SER A 40 -4.18 38.17 19.77
CA SER A 40 -5.21 37.53 18.97
C SER A 40 -5.00 37.90 17.50
N SER A 41 -4.40 36.99 16.74
CA SER A 41 -4.34 37.06 15.28
C SER A 41 -5.51 36.27 14.71
N ILE A 42 -6.60 36.96 14.39
CA ILE A 42 -7.71 36.42 13.60
C ILE A 42 -7.27 36.47 12.14
N MET A 43 -6.71 35.38 11.62
CA MET A 43 -6.68 35.14 10.18
C MET A 43 -8.08 34.77 9.73
N LYS A 44 -8.77 35.71 9.07
CA LYS A 44 -9.90 35.40 8.19
C LYS A 44 -9.35 34.72 6.94
N THR A 45 -9.34 33.40 6.91
CA THR A 45 -9.22 32.64 5.67
C THR A 45 -10.57 32.65 4.95
N VAL A 46 -10.57 33.26 3.77
CA VAL A 46 -11.63 33.10 2.76
C VAL A 46 -11.59 31.65 2.30
N THR A 47 -12.59 30.87 2.69
CA THR A 47 -12.84 29.55 2.13
C THR A 47 -13.48 29.71 0.76
N THR A 48 -12.69 29.43 -0.27
CA THR A 48 -13.16 29.04 -1.59
C THR A 48 -14.01 27.79 -1.49
N GLU A 49 -15.07 27.80 -2.28
CA GLU A 49 -16.08 26.75 -2.49
C GLU A 49 -15.45 25.35 -2.54
N GLY A 50 -15.64 24.61 -1.45
CA GLY A 50 -15.55 23.16 -1.41
C GLY A 50 -16.86 22.67 -0.83
N HIS A 51 -17.54 21.77 -1.55
CA HIS A 51 -18.73 21.09 -1.07
C HIS A 51 -18.41 20.30 0.22
N ALA A 52 -18.54 20.97 1.35
CA ALA A 52 -18.61 20.35 2.66
C ALA A 52 -20.01 19.74 2.77
N TYR A 53 -20.05 18.42 2.82
CA TYR A 53 -21.20 17.70 3.38
C TYR A 53 -21.29 18.14 4.85
N ASP A 54 -22.26 19.00 5.14
CA ASP A 54 -22.66 19.37 6.50
C ASP A 54 -23.09 18.08 7.22
N ILE A 55 -22.21 17.57 8.08
CA ILE A 55 -22.56 16.54 9.05
C ILE A 55 -23.19 17.27 10.22
N THR A 56 -24.49 17.53 10.12
CA THR A 56 -25.31 17.90 11.27
C THR A 56 -25.38 16.70 12.20
N ASN A 57 -24.64 16.83 13.30
CA ASN A 57 -24.61 15.92 14.44
C ASN A 57 -25.90 16.07 15.25
N ASP A 58 -27.02 15.54 14.72
CA ASP A 58 -28.25 15.35 15.47
C ASP A 58 -28.32 13.92 16.00
N ASN A 59 -28.08 13.87 17.30
CA ASN A 59 -27.91 12.68 18.11
C ASN A 59 -29.25 12.42 18.80
N THR A 60 -30.25 11.90 18.09
CA THR A 60 -31.50 11.30 18.61
C THR A 60 -32.33 10.75 17.44
N ASP A 61 -31.94 9.59 16.91
CA ASP A 61 -32.79 8.55 16.27
C ASP A 61 -31.86 7.51 15.62
N GLN A 62 -31.18 6.75 16.47
CA GLN A 62 -30.43 5.58 16.05
C GLN A 62 -31.40 4.49 15.57
N ASN A 63 -31.09 3.93 14.39
CA ASN A 63 -31.36 2.53 13.98
C ASN A 63 -32.52 2.24 13.02
N ALA A 64 -32.77 3.11 12.04
CA ALA A 64 -33.30 2.63 10.77
C ALA A 64 -32.32 3.01 9.65
N ILE A 65 -31.34 2.14 9.40
CA ILE A 65 -30.50 2.30 8.21
C ILE A 65 -31.43 2.23 7.00
N ASN A 66 -31.37 3.23 6.14
CA ASN A 66 -32.13 3.24 4.89
C ASN A 66 -31.80 1.95 4.12
N ALA A 67 -32.83 1.17 3.75
CA ALA A 67 -32.66 -0.10 3.05
C ALA A 67 -31.85 0.05 1.75
N GLU A 68 -31.99 1.18 1.05
CA GLU A 68 -31.21 1.50 -0.14
C GLU A 68 -29.72 1.71 0.19
N LEU A 69 -29.44 2.42 1.28
CA LEU A 69 -28.06 2.65 1.74
C LEU A 69 -27.40 1.33 2.14
N GLN A 70 -28.11 0.47 2.87
CA GLN A 70 -27.62 -0.86 3.22
C GLN A 70 -27.29 -1.67 1.96
N GLN A 71 -28.18 -1.69 0.97
CA GLN A 71 -27.97 -2.42 -0.29
C GLN A 71 -26.73 -1.92 -1.06
N ASN A 72 -26.45 -0.61 -1.03
CA ASN A 72 -25.25 -0.04 -1.62
C ASN A 72 -23.99 -0.56 -0.91
N TYR A 73 -23.98 -0.58 0.42
CA TYR A 73 -22.87 -1.13 1.18
C TYR A 73 -22.71 -2.64 1.02
N ASP A 74 -23.81 -3.40 0.88
CA ASP A 74 -23.75 -4.83 0.58
C ASP A 74 -23.01 -5.08 -0.75
N SER A 75 -23.28 -4.25 -1.76
CA SER A 75 -22.64 -4.31 -3.07
C SER A 75 -21.16 -3.94 -2.99
N ILE A 76 -20.83 -2.87 -2.28
CA ILE A 76 -19.45 -2.42 -2.04
C ILE A 76 -18.66 -3.49 -1.28
N HIS A 77 -19.22 -4.02 -0.20
CA HIS A 77 -18.60 -5.07 0.60
C HIS A 77 -18.27 -6.30 -0.23
N LYS A 78 -19.20 -6.73 -1.09
CA LYS A 78 -18.94 -7.83 -2.01
C LYS A 78 -17.78 -7.52 -2.97
N ILE A 79 -17.83 -6.39 -3.68
CA ILE A 79 -16.82 -6.03 -4.70
C ILE A 79 -15.43 -5.94 -4.09
N ILE A 80 -15.31 -5.28 -2.95
CA ILE A 80 -14.02 -5.07 -2.29
C ILE A 80 -13.42 -6.41 -1.84
N ASN A 81 -14.21 -7.27 -1.20
CA ASN A 81 -13.72 -8.59 -0.79
C ASN A 81 -13.39 -9.47 -2.01
N ASP A 82 -14.19 -9.43 -3.07
CA ASP A 82 -13.92 -10.15 -4.32
C ASP A 82 -12.57 -9.72 -4.94
N ILE A 83 -12.25 -8.42 -4.94
CA ILE A 83 -10.93 -7.91 -5.38
C ILE A 83 -9.82 -8.49 -4.50
N TYR A 84 -10.01 -8.51 -3.18
CA TYR A 84 -9.01 -9.05 -2.26
C TYR A 84 -8.70 -10.52 -2.53
N PHE A 85 -9.73 -11.37 -2.57
CA PHE A 85 -9.56 -12.81 -2.78
C PHE A 85 -8.99 -13.15 -4.16
N LYS A 86 -9.35 -12.36 -5.17
CA LYS A 86 -8.93 -12.64 -6.55
C LYS A 86 -7.46 -12.28 -6.82
N PHE A 87 -6.92 -11.27 -6.14
CA PHE A 87 -5.62 -10.68 -6.52
C PHE A 87 -4.58 -10.60 -5.38
N PHE A 88 -5.01 -10.69 -4.12
CA PHE A 88 -4.16 -10.41 -2.95
C PHE A 88 -4.16 -11.52 -1.89
N GLU A 89 -5.10 -12.47 -1.96
CA GLU A 89 -5.01 -13.68 -1.15
C GLU A 89 -3.82 -14.53 -1.59
N LYS A 90 -3.13 -15.16 -0.63
CA LYS A 90 -1.96 -15.97 -0.92
C LYS A 90 -2.36 -17.14 -1.81
N GLU A 91 -1.52 -17.46 -2.80
CA GLU A 91 -1.73 -18.59 -3.71
C GLU A 91 -2.99 -18.45 -4.58
N CYS A 92 -3.53 -17.23 -4.73
CA CYS A 92 -4.64 -16.98 -5.65
C CYS A 92 -4.16 -17.04 -7.10
N GLN A 93 -5.06 -17.43 -8.02
CA GLN A 93 -4.71 -17.65 -9.44
C GLN A 93 -4.16 -16.39 -10.12
N LEU A 94 -4.61 -15.21 -9.69
CA LEU A 94 -4.23 -13.93 -10.28
C LEU A 94 -3.42 -13.08 -9.28
N GLU A 95 -2.65 -13.74 -8.42
CA GLU A 95 -1.80 -13.08 -7.43
C GLU A 95 -0.91 -12.03 -8.10
N LEU A 96 -1.08 -10.77 -7.67
CA LEU A 96 -0.30 -9.67 -8.20
C LEU A 96 1.07 -9.62 -7.52
N ASN A 97 2.10 -9.30 -8.30
CA ASN A 97 3.45 -9.08 -7.78
C ASN A 97 3.54 -7.73 -7.04
N ILE A 98 2.97 -7.66 -5.84
CA ILE A 98 2.87 -6.46 -5.01
C ILE A 98 3.65 -6.71 -3.71
N PRO A 99 4.44 -5.72 -3.22
CA PRO A 99 5.14 -5.84 -1.95
C PRO A 99 4.23 -6.22 -0.78
N GLU A 100 4.66 -7.21 0.02
CA GLU A 100 3.94 -7.71 1.20
C GLU A 100 3.53 -6.59 2.19
N ARG A 101 4.33 -5.52 2.28
CA ARG A 101 4.00 -4.35 3.12
C ARG A 101 2.65 -3.70 2.73
N ILE A 102 2.36 -3.64 1.43
CA ILE A 102 1.13 -3.06 0.87
C ILE A 102 -0.02 -4.03 1.12
N ILE A 103 0.18 -5.34 0.86
CA ILE A 103 -0.83 -6.39 1.10
C ILE A 103 -1.27 -6.39 2.58
N LYS A 104 -0.32 -6.29 3.53
CA LYS A 104 -0.63 -6.17 4.96
C LYS A 104 -1.47 -4.93 5.30
N LYS A 105 -1.20 -3.80 4.65
CA LYS A 105 -1.96 -2.55 4.84
C LYS A 105 -3.37 -2.68 4.28
N ILE A 106 -3.54 -3.26 3.08
CA ILE A 106 -4.83 -3.59 2.50
C ILE A 106 -5.62 -4.48 3.44
N LYS A 107 -5.02 -5.58 3.92
CA LYS A 107 -5.69 -6.53 4.83
C LYS A 107 -6.19 -5.85 6.10
N ARG A 108 -5.40 -4.96 6.70
CA ARG A 108 -5.80 -4.20 7.90
C ARG A 108 -6.98 -3.26 7.60
N ASN A 109 -6.90 -2.50 6.51
CA ASN A 109 -7.95 -1.54 6.16
C ASN A 109 -9.25 -2.26 5.77
N LEU A 110 -9.15 -3.38 5.05
CA LEU A 110 -10.27 -4.23 4.69
C LEU A 110 -10.93 -4.84 5.91
N GLN A 111 -10.15 -5.35 6.88
CA GLN A 111 -10.69 -5.86 8.13
C GLN A 111 -11.47 -4.76 8.87
N ASN A 112 -10.90 -3.56 9.00
CA ASN A 112 -11.58 -2.43 9.65
C ASN A 112 -12.90 -2.08 8.94
N PHE A 113 -12.91 -2.08 7.61
CA PHE A 113 -14.13 -1.87 6.83
C PHE A 113 -15.17 -2.96 7.08
N ASN A 114 -14.80 -4.24 6.96
CA ASN A 114 -15.69 -5.37 7.17
C ASN A 114 -16.28 -5.38 8.60
N ASP A 115 -15.46 -5.09 9.61
CA ASP A 115 -15.92 -5.04 11.01
C ASP A 115 -16.97 -3.94 11.23
N ASN A 116 -16.80 -2.75 10.62
CA ASN A 116 -17.77 -1.67 10.73
C ASN A 116 -19.03 -1.94 9.90
N TYR A 117 -18.87 -2.56 8.73
CA TYR A 117 -19.99 -2.96 7.89
C TYR A 117 -20.87 -4.02 8.57
N GLU A 118 -20.30 -5.04 9.21
CA GLU A 118 -21.07 -6.06 9.94
C GLU A 118 -21.82 -5.45 11.14
N LYS A 119 -21.19 -4.51 11.86
CA LYS A 119 -21.87 -3.75 12.93
C LYS A 119 -23.03 -2.93 12.39
N MET A 120 -22.83 -2.22 11.28
CA MET A 120 -23.90 -1.48 10.61
C MET A 120 -25.05 -2.42 10.22
N LYS A 121 -24.76 -3.52 9.51
CA LYS A 121 -25.76 -4.50 9.08
C LYS A 121 -26.57 -5.12 10.22
N THR A 122 -25.95 -5.29 11.39
CA THR A 122 -26.59 -5.85 12.59
C THR A 122 -27.20 -4.78 13.50
N ASN A 123 -27.28 -3.52 13.06
CA ASN A 123 -27.77 -2.37 13.83
C ASN A 123 -27.04 -2.16 15.17
N GLN A 124 -25.73 -2.49 15.20
CA GLN A 124 -24.83 -2.19 16.31
C GLN A 124 -24.16 -0.83 16.10
N SER A 125 -23.53 -0.29 17.15
CA SER A 125 -22.75 0.94 17.05
C SER A 125 -21.52 0.75 16.15
N TYR A 126 -21.38 1.59 15.13
CA TYR A 126 -20.28 1.57 14.16
C TYR A 126 -19.69 2.97 13.95
N SER A 127 -18.47 3.05 13.42
CA SER A 127 -17.85 4.31 13.01
C SER A 127 -18.10 4.55 11.52
N GLN A 128 -18.62 5.73 11.17
CA GLN A 128 -18.79 6.14 9.76
C GLN A 128 -17.45 6.21 9.03
N GLU A 129 -16.38 6.68 9.69
CA GLU A 129 -15.03 6.67 9.12
C GLU A 129 -14.54 5.25 8.81
N GLY A 130 -14.99 4.28 9.61
CA GLY A 130 -14.69 2.87 9.40
C GLY A 130 -15.32 2.29 8.14
N LEU A 131 -16.36 2.92 7.58
CA LEU A 131 -17.00 2.53 6.32
C LEU A 131 -16.34 3.17 5.08
N LEU A 132 -15.33 4.03 5.26
CA LEU A 132 -14.61 4.64 4.15
C LEU A 132 -13.67 3.61 3.51
N CYS A 133 -13.97 3.25 2.27
CA CYS A 133 -13.28 2.18 1.55
C CYS A 133 -12.56 2.63 0.27
N GLU A 134 -12.77 3.88 -0.14
CA GLU A 134 -12.31 4.44 -1.43
C GLU A 134 -10.80 4.25 -1.67
N ARG A 135 -10.01 4.34 -0.59
CA ARG A 135 -8.54 4.36 -0.65
C ARG A 135 -7.89 3.05 -0.25
N ILE A 136 -8.64 1.97 -0.08
CA ILE A 136 -8.09 0.68 0.37
C ILE A 136 -7.01 0.18 -0.61
N TYR A 137 -7.22 0.33 -1.91
CA TYR A 137 -6.37 -0.24 -2.96
C TYR A 137 -5.45 0.76 -3.67
N ASP A 138 -5.49 2.06 -3.35
CA ASP A 138 -4.76 3.10 -4.09
C ASP A 138 -3.25 2.82 -4.22
N GLU A 139 -2.63 2.37 -3.14
CA GLU A 139 -1.19 2.08 -3.12
C GLU A 139 -0.86 0.85 -3.98
N ALA A 140 -1.67 -0.21 -3.92
CA ALA A 140 -1.48 -1.38 -4.78
C ALA A 140 -1.79 -1.09 -6.24
N HIS A 141 -2.79 -0.26 -6.54
CA HIS A 141 -3.10 0.17 -7.90
C HIS A 141 -1.90 0.91 -8.51
N ARG A 142 -1.28 1.85 -7.78
CA ARG A 142 -0.08 2.54 -8.23
C ARG A 142 1.06 1.58 -8.54
N GLU A 143 1.35 0.68 -7.61
CA GLU A 143 2.42 -0.33 -7.77
C GLU A 143 2.15 -1.27 -8.96
N ALA A 144 0.90 -1.69 -9.16
CA ALA A 144 0.51 -2.54 -10.28
C ALA A 144 0.73 -1.83 -11.63
N ILE A 145 0.41 -0.55 -11.72
CA ILE A 145 0.63 0.26 -12.94
C ILE A 145 2.13 0.43 -13.21
N GLU A 146 2.94 0.73 -12.19
CA GLU A 146 4.40 0.84 -12.33
C GLU A 146 5.01 -0.49 -12.81
N THR A 147 4.58 -1.61 -12.20
CA THR A 147 5.00 -2.96 -12.58
C THR A 147 4.61 -3.29 -14.02
N LEU A 148 3.37 -2.97 -14.42
CA LEU A 148 2.88 -3.19 -15.78
C LEU A 148 3.71 -2.40 -16.79
N TYR A 149 4.02 -1.14 -16.48
CA TYR A 149 4.79 -0.27 -17.36
C TYR A 149 6.22 -0.78 -17.58
N HIS A 150 6.91 -1.15 -16.50
CA HIS A 150 8.28 -1.63 -16.57
C HIS A 150 8.40 -3.02 -17.19
N ASN A 151 7.49 -3.94 -16.86
CA ASN A 151 7.64 -5.34 -17.25
C ASN A 151 6.93 -5.72 -18.55
N ALA A 152 5.75 -5.17 -18.83
CA ALA A 152 4.99 -5.53 -20.02
C ALA A 152 5.14 -4.47 -21.11
N PHE A 153 4.84 -3.21 -20.77
CA PHE A 153 4.73 -2.16 -21.78
C PHE A 153 6.08 -1.79 -22.40
N SER A 154 7.13 -1.67 -21.57
CA SER A 154 8.48 -1.38 -22.05
C SER A 154 9.00 -2.47 -22.99
N ASN A 155 8.79 -3.74 -22.64
CA ASN A 155 9.14 -4.89 -23.47
C ASN A 155 8.35 -4.92 -24.78
N TYR A 156 7.05 -4.63 -24.73
CA TYR A 156 6.20 -4.54 -25.91
C TYR A 156 6.67 -3.44 -26.88
N LEU A 157 7.06 -2.27 -26.37
CA LEU A 157 7.58 -1.19 -27.22
C LEU A 157 8.90 -1.57 -27.91
N ILE A 158 9.81 -2.23 -27.18
CA ILE A 158 11.08 -2.73 -27.75
C ILE A 158 10.79 -3.77 -28.84
N TYR A 159 9.91 -4.73 -28.56
CA TYR A 159 9.48 -5.74 -29.51
C TYR A 159 8.89 -5.12 -30.79
N LYS A 160 7.99 -4.16 -30.63
CA LYS A 160 7.38 -3.43 -31.76
C LYS A 160 8.42 -2.65 -32.57
N ARG A 161 9.40 -2.02 -31.91
CA ARG A 161 10.46 -1.24 -32.56
C ARG A 161 11.44 -2.12 -33.34
N ASN A 162 11.74 -3.30 -32.83
CA ASN A 162 12.69 -4.23 -33.45
C ASN A 162 12.06 -5.09 -34.56
N GLY A 163 10.79 -4.85 -34.91
CA GLY A 163 10.16 -5.39 -36.10
C GLY A 163 9.85 -6.89 -36.07
N GLN A 164 9.85 -7.55 -34.90
CA GLN A 164 9.49 -8.96 -34.79
C GLN A 164 7.97 -9.21 -34.92
N MET A 165 7.31 -8.77 -36.00
CA MET A 165 6.14 -9.54 -36.49
C MET A 165 6.66 -10.78 -37.21
N GLY A 166 7.09 -11.77 -36.44
CA GLY A 166 7.34 -13.12 -36.93
C GLY A 166 6.62 -14.09 -36.01
N ILE A 167 5.40 -14.49 -36.43
CA ILE A 167 4.73 -15.78 -36.16
C ILE A 167 4.79 -16.22 -34.68
N ASP A 168 3.78 -16.06 -33.84
CA ASP A 168 2.57 -16.87 -33.85
C ASP A 168 1.58 -16.34 -32.79
N LEU A 169 0.52 -15.67 -33.20
CA LEU A 169 -0.72 -15.59 -32.42
C LEU A 169 -1.91 -16.21 -33.18
N SER A 170 -1.58 -16.98 -34.23
CA SER A 170 -2.53 -17.58 -35.17
C SER A 170 -2.48 -19.12 -35.21
N THR A 171 -1.63 -19.77 -34.40
CA THR A 171 -1.58 -21.24 -34.28
C THR A 171 -2.23 -21.82 -33.03
N SER A 172 -2.76 -21.00 -32.12
CA SER A 172 -3.70 -21.48 -31.09
C SER A 172 -5.15 -21.33 -31.57
N LYS A 173 -5.45 -21.86 -32.76
CA LYS A 173 -6.82 -22.27 -33.07
C LYS A 173 -6.99 -23.64 -32.40
N GLU A 174 -7.11 -23.61 -31.08
CA GLU A 174 -7.51 -24.77 -30.30
C GLU A 174 -8.94 -25.12 -30.76
N ILE A 175 -9.04 -26.12 -31.64
CA ILE A 175 -10.31 -26.77 -31.91
C ILE A 175 -10.63 -27.51 -30.61
N VAL A 176 -11.51 -26.90 -29.81
CA VAL A 176 -12.15 -27.56 -28.68
C VAL A 176 -13.10 -28.60 -29.26
N ASP A 177 -12.59 -29.79 -29.55
CA ASP A 177 -13.41 -30.99 -29.65
C ASP A 177 -13.65 -31.49 -28.22
N ALA A 178 -14.90 -31.40 -27.79
CA ALA A 178 -15.33 -31.53 -26.40
C ALA A 178 -15.21 -32.94 -25.79
N ASP A 179 -14.67 -33.94 -26.49
CA ASP A 179 -14.90 -35.34 -26.13
C ASP A 179 -13.66 -36.24 -25.95
N THR A 180 -12.42 -35.74 -25.91
CA THR A 180 -11.29 -36.66 -25.60
C THR A 180 -10.04 -36.00 -25.02
N ILE A 181 -10.02 -35.75 -23.71
CA ILE A 181 -8.77 -35.48 -22.98
C ILE A 181 -8.26 -36.79 -22.37
N SER A 182 -7.32 -37.45 -23.06
CA SER A 182 -6.48 -38.49 -22.47
C SER A 182 -5.03 -38.01 -22.43
N ILE A 183 -4.57 -37.59 -21.25
CA ILE A 183 -3.19 -37.15 -21.02
C ILE A 183 -2.31 -38.40 -20.83
N LYS A 184 -1.47 -38.72 -21.82
CA LYS A 184 -0.33 -39.63 -21.61
C LYS A 184 0.91 -38.81 -21.24
N ARG A 185 1.43 -39.06 -20.04
CA ARG A 185 2.72 -38.56 -19.56
C ARG A 185 3.85 -39.28 -20.31
N ASN A 186 4.82 -38.53 -20.81
CA ASN A 186 6.14 -39.10 -21.13
C ASN A 186 7.12 -38.68 -20.03
N LEU A 187 7.62 -39.69 -19.32
CA LEU A 187 8.80 -39.61 -18.48
C LEU A 187 10.04 -39.58 -19.39
N VAL A 188 10.97 -38.67 -19.10
CA VAL A 188 12.40 -38.84 -19.37
C VAL A 188 13.13 -38.52 -18.08
#